data_AF-A0A3N5LX37-F1
#
_entry.id   AF-A0A3N5LX37-F1
#
_cell.length_a   1.000
_cell.length_b   1.000
_cell.length_c   1.000
_cell.angle_alpha   90.00
_cell.angle_beta   90.00
_cell.angle_gamma   90.00
#
_symmetry.space_group_name_H-M   'P 1'
#
loop_
_entity.id
_entity.type
_entity.pdbx_description
1 polymer ?
#
loop_
_entity_poly.entity_id
_entity_poly.type
_entity_poly.pdbx_seq_one_letter_code
_entity_poly.pdbx_strand_id
1 'polypeptide(L)' 'FATIVLVVDALVGEEEVVVKSMGALVGDVPGVSSAAILGDGQVALIVDVQGLFKLSGLH' A
#
# COMPACT_ATOMS: atom_id res chain seq x y z
N PHE A 1 -16.68 9.03 16.87
CA PHE A 1 -15.80 8.18 16.04
C PHE A 1 -15.26 9.05 14.93
N ALA A 2 -13.94 9.18 14.79
CA ALA A 2 -13.33 9.96 13.71
C ALA A 2 -13.27 9.09 12.44
N THR A 3 -13.74 9.62 11.32
CA THR A 3 -13.63 8.96 10.00
C THR A 3 -12.46 9.59 9.27
N ILE A 4 -11.61 8.76 8.68
CA ILE A 4 -10.47 9.21 7.89
C ILE A 4 -10.66 8.76 6.44
N VAL A 5 -10.21 9.59 5.50
CA VAL A 5 -10.37 9.38 4.07
C VAL A 5 -9.01 9.52 3.39
N LEU A 6 -8.69 8.60 2.47
CA LEU A 6 -7.54 8.70 1.60
C LEU A 6 -8.00 9.31 0.26
N VAL A 7 -7.48 10.49 -0.07
CA VAL A 7 -7.72 11.12 -1.37
C VAL A 7 -6.76 10.51 -2.37
N VAL A 8 -7.28 10.08 -3.52
CA VAL A 8 -6.52 9.47 -4.62
C VAL A 8 -6.90 10.14 -5.93
N ASP A 9 -6.01 10.09 -6.93
CA ASP A 9 -6.27 10.68 -8.24
C ASP A 9 -7.41 9.96 -8.98
N ALA A 10 -7.43 8.63 -8.92
CA ALA A 10 -8.43 7.81 -9.59
C ALA A 10 -8.58 6.43 -8.93
N LEU A 11 -9.76 5.82 -9.13
CA LEU A 11 -9.99 4.40 -8.85
C LEU A 11 -9.82 3.62 -10.15
N VAL A 12 -8.85 2.70 -10.18
CA VAL A 12 -8.55 1.90 -11.38
C VAL A 12 -9.48 0.69 -11.48
N GLY A 13 -9.86 0.11 -10.34
CA GLY A 13 -10.75 -1.05 -10.28
C GLY A 13 -10.44 -1.94 -9.07
N GLU A 14 -10.98 -3.15 -9.10
CA GLU A 14 -10.66 -4.24 -8.17
C GLU A 14 -10.03 -5.38 -8.96
N GLU A 15 -8.89 -5.90 -8.51
CA GLU A 15 -8.14 -6.98 -9.16
C GLU A 15 -7.62 -7.98 -8.12
N GLU A 16 -7.67 -9.27 -8.44
CA GLU A 16 -6.98 -10.29 -7.66
C GLU A 16 -5.49 -10.29 -7.99
N VAL A 17 -4.66 -9.98 -7.00
CA VAL A 17 -3.21 -9.88 -7.18
C VAL A 17 -2.46 -10.92 -6.34
N VAL A 18 -1.33 -11.40 -6.86
CA VAL A 18 -0.44 -12.27 -6.09
C VAL A 18 0.55 -11.42 -5.29
N VAL A 19 0.36 -11.41 -3.97
CA VAL A 19 1.25 -10.69 -3.06
C VAL A 19 2.65 -11.29 -3.07
N LYS A 20 3.65 -10.42 -3.14
CA LYS A 20 5.08 -10.71 -3.05
C LYS A 20 5.66 -9.98 -1.83
N SER A 21 6.49 -10.69 -1.07
CA SER A 21 7.29 -10.08 -0.01
C SER A 21 8.30 -9.09 -0.62
N MET A 22 8.56 -7.98 0.08
CA MET A 22 9.57 -6.99 -0.32
C MET A 22 11.01 -7.49 -0.15
N GLY A 23 11.21 -8.61 0.55
CA GLY A 23 12.50 -9.26 0.71
C GLY A 23 13.51 -8.45 1.54
N ALA A 24 14.65 -9.07 1.85
CA ALA A 24 15.69 -8.47 2.69
C ALA A 24 16.42 -7.28 2.03
N LEU A 25 16.36 -7.17 0.69
CA LEU A 25 17.01 -6.08 -0.05
C LEU A 25 16.28 -4.75 0.12
N VAL A 26 14.94 -4.78 0.13
CA VAL A 26 14.13 -3.56 0.32
C VAL A 26 13.86 -3.33 1.81
N GLY A 27 13.66 -4.40 2.58
CA GLY A 27 13.36 -4.32 4.00
C GLY A 27 12.00 -3.69 4.30
N ASP A 28 11.84 -3.24 5.54
CA ASP A 28 10.60 -2.62 6.01
C ASP A 28 10.50 -1.17 5.54
N VAL A 29 9.44 -0.86 4.80
CA VAL A 29 9.13 0.50 4.34
C VAL A 29 7.93 1.01 5.12
N PRO A 30 8.06 2.07 5.93
CA PRO A 30 6.94 2.61 6.69
C PRO A 30 5.74 2.94 5.79
N GLY A 31 4.55 2.48 6.17
CA GLY A 31 3.30 2.71 5.42
C GLY A 31 3.08 1.77 4.23
N VAL A 32 3.98 0.81 3.99
CA VAL A 32 3.86 -0.21 2.94
C VAL A 32 3.98 -1.59 3.58
N SER A 33 3.07 -2.50 3.24
CA SER A 33 3.05 -3.86 3.76
C SER A 33 3.76 -4.86 2.83
N SER A 34 3.62 -4.70 1.51
CA SER A 34 4.08 -5.64 0.50
C SER A 34 3.98 -5.05 -0.91
N ALA A 35 4.31 -5.84 -1.93
CA ALA A 35 4.14 -5.47 -3.32
C ALA A 35 3.44 -6.59 -4.12
N ALA A 36 2.87 -6.25 -5.26
CA ALA A 36 2.34 -7.20 -6.23
C ALA A 36 2.87 -6.87 -7.62
N ILE A 37 2.99 -7.89 -8.46
CA ILE A 37 3.26 -7.72 -9.90
C ILE A 37 1.92 -7.84 -10.60
N LEU A 38 1.53 -6.80 -11.33
CA LEU A 38 0.28 -6.73 -12.08
C LEU A 38 0.39 -7.49 -13.41
N GLY A 39 -0.74 -7.75 -14.06
CA GLY A 39 -0.79 -8.48 -15.34
C GLY A 39 -0.04 -7.80 -16.49
N ASP A 40 0.19 -6.48 -16.40
CA ASP A 40 0.97 -5.69 -17.35
C ASP A 40 2.47 -5.61 -17.01
N GLY A 41 2.89 -6.27 -15.93
CA GLY A 41 4.27 -6.30 -15.45
C GLY A 41 4.67 -5.13 -14.55
N GLN A 42 3.77 -4.18 -14.26
CA GLN A 42 4.02 -3.13 -13.29
C GLN A 42 4.03 -3.67 -11.86
N VAL A 43 4.70 -2.95 -10.97
CA VAL A 43 4.73 -3.26 -9.53
C VAL A 43 3.75 -2.32 -8.81
N ALA A 44 2.75 -2.91 -8.16
CA ALA A 44 1.86 -2.20 -7.25
C ALA A 44 2.35 -2.37 -5.81
N LEU A 45 2.35 -1.28 -5.03
CA LEU A 45 2.62 -1.34 -3.60
C LEU A 45 1.32 -1.51 -2.82
N ILE A 46 1.32 -2.42 -1.86
CA ILE A 46 0.20 -2.64 -0.96
C ILE A 46 0.41 -1.80 0.28
N VAL A 47 -0.43 -0.79 0.43
CA VAL A 47 -0.36 0.20 1.49
C VAL A 47 -0.82 -0.36 2.84
N ASP A 48 -0.06 -0.11 3.90
CA ASP A 48 -0.51 -0.29 5.28
C ASP A 48 -1.19 1.00 5.77
N VAL A 49 -2.52 0.96 5.84
CA VAL A 49 -3.35 2.10 6.25
C VAL A 49 -3.05 2.53 7.69
N GLN A 50 -2.79 1.59 8.61
CA GLN A 50 -2.46 1.93 9.99
C GLN A 50 -1.07 2.56 10.10
N GLY A 51 -0.10 2.03 9.34
CA GLY A 51 1.24 2.61 9.19
C GLY A 51 1.18 4.02 8.63
N LEU A 52 0.36 4.26 7.61
CA LEU A 52 0.13 5.59 7.03
C LEU A 52 -0.44 6.58 8.06
N PHE A 53 -1.40 6.18 8.88
CA PHE A 53 -1.94 7.07 9.92
C PHE A 53 -0.87 7.49 10.91
N LYS A 54 -0.04 6.55 11.37
CA LYS A 54 1.09 6.87 12.26
C LYS A 54 2.09 7.83 11.61
N LEU A 55 2.38 7.66 10.32
CA LEU A 55 3.28 8.53 9.58
C LEU A 55 2.71 9.94 9.34
N SER A 56 1.39 10.06 9.23
CA SER A 56 0.73 11.35 9.00
C SER A 56 0.82 12.31 10.19
N GLY A 57 1.30 11.84 11.36
CA GLY A 57 1.34 12.63 12.59
C GLY A 57 -0.04 12.89 13.22
N LEU A 58 -1.09 12.29 12.65
CA LEU A 58 -2.42 12.24 13.24
C LEU A 58 -2.39 11.23 14.40
N HIS A 59 -2.56 11.73 15.62
CA HIS A 59 -2.68 10.95 16.85
C HIS A 59 -4.14 10.78 17.27
#